data_AF-A0A3D5DL94-F1
#
_entry.id   AF-A0A3D5DL94-F1
#
_cell.length_a   1.000
_cell.length_b   1.000
_cell.length_c   1.000
_cell.angle_alpha   90.00
_cell.angle_beta   90.00
_cell.angle_gamma   90.00
#
_symmetry.space_group_name_H-M   'P 1'
#
loop_
_entity.id
_entity.type
_entity.pdbx_description
1 polymer ?
#
loop_
_entity_poly.entity_id
_entity_poly.type
_entity_poly.pdbx_seq_one_letter_code
_entity_poly.pdbx_strand_id
1 'polypeptide(L)'
;MLRIAISGHRGLPRPTADLVDEAIRTALAEHAPDVTGLSCLADGADQIFARAVTGLGGKLEAIIPAAEYRAGLPAEAHPEYDRLLAQATAVRRLPFTESTPESHMAASQLMIDGADELYAVWDGQPARAYGGTADVVTYAREHGTPVHVIWPDGAQRD
;
A
#
# COMPACT_ATOMS: atom_id res chain seq x y z
N MET A 1 -11.95 -3.42 14.64
CA MET A 1 -11.00 -4.03 13.70
C MET A 1 -9.92 -3.02 13.46
N LEU A 2 -8.66 -3.44 13.58
CA LEU A 2 -7.50 -2.60 13.35
C LEU A 2 -7.43 -2.22 11.87
N ARG A 3 -7.18 -0.96 11.55
CA ARG A 3 -7.10 -0.42 10.19
C ARG A 3 -5.66 -0.11 9.85
N ILE A 4 -5.09 -0.83 8.90
CA ILE A 4 -3.67 -0.70 8.53
C ILE A 4 -3.57 -0.18 7.11
N ALA A 5 -2.93 0.97 6.94
CA ALA A 5 -2.55 1.52 5.65
C ALA A 5 -1.25 0.91 5.14
N ILE A 6 -1.07 0.81 3.83
CA ILE A 6 0.21 0.42 3.20
C ILE A 6 0.73 1.55 2.31
N SER A 7 2.04 1.77 2.35
CA SER A 7 2.76 2.51 1.31
C SER A 7 4.09 1.82 1.08
N GLY A 8 4.56 1.76 -0.17
CA GLY A 8 5.82 1.08 -0.41
C GLY A 8 6.37 1.16 -1.82
N HIS A 9 7.57 0.60 -1.96
CA HIS A 9 8.26 0.51 -3.24
C HIS A 9 7.47 -0.32 -4.26
N ARG A 10 7.45 0.19 -5.49
CA ARG A 10 6.93 -0.50 -6.68
C ARG A 10 8.04 -1.29 -7.37
N GLY A 11 7.69 -2.23 -8.25
CA GLY A 11 8.67 -2.95 -9.07
C GLY A 11 9.79 -3.67 -8.28
N LEU A 12 9.51 -4.13 -7.05
CA LEU A 12 10.49 -4.82 -6.22
C LEU A 12 11.08 -6.05 -6.95
N PRO A 13 12.42 -6.25 -6.92
CA PRO A 13 13.02 -7.49 -7.42
C PRO A 13 12.41 -8.70 -6.72
N ARG A 14 12.22 -9.80 -7.44
CA ARG A 14 11.53 -11.00 -6.91
C ARG A 14 12.05 -11.47 -5.53
N PRO A 15 13.39 -11.56 -5.29
CA PRO A 15 13.89 -11.92 -3.96
C PRO A 15 13.46 -10.94 -2.86
N THR A 16 13.47 -9.63 -3.13
CA THR A 16 12.99 -8.61 -2.20
C THR A 16 11.48 -8.72 -1.99
N ALA A 17 10.71 -8.95 -3.06
CA ALA A 17 9.26 -9.10 -2.97
C ALA A 17 8.85 -10.30 -2.11
N ASP A 18 9.57 -11.43 -2.21
CA ASP A 18 9.32 -12.62 -1.41
C ASP A 18 9.60 -12.36 0.09
N LEU A 19 10.72 -11.70 0.41
CA LEU A 19 11.05 -11.31 1.79
C LEU A 19 10.04 -10.32 2.38
N VAL A 20 9.60 -9.35 1.58
CA VAL A 20 8.58 -8.36 1.97
C VAL A 20 7.23 -9.03 2.22
N ASP A 21 6.81 -10.00 1.39
CA ASP A 21 5.57 -10.75 1.60
C ASP A 21 5.61 -11.52 2.93
N GLU A 22 6.72 -12.22 3.22
CA GLU A 22 6.90 -12.92 4.49
C GLU A 22 6.84 -11.97 5.69
N ALA A 23 7.54 -10.84 5.61
CA ALA A 23 7.56 -9.84 6.69
C ALA A 23 6.18 -9.21 6.92
N ILE A 24 5.47 -8.86 5.85
CA ILE A 24 4.09 -8.34 5.94
C ILE A 24 3.16 -9.37 6.56
N ARG A 25 3.21 -10.63 6.12
CA ARG A 25 2.36 -11.69 6.67
C ARG A 25 2.61 -11.92 8.15
N THR A 26 3.88 -11.90 8.56
CA THR A 26 4.27 -12.06 9.96
C THR A 26 3.69 -10.92 10.80
N ALA A 27 3.84 -9.67 10.36
CA ALA A 27 3.27 -8.51 11.05
C ALA A 27 1.74 -8.54 11.12
N LEU A 28 1.06 -8.95 10.04
CA LEU A 28 -0.39 -9.04 10.00
C LEU A 28 -0.96 -10.21 10.82
N ALA A 29 -0.20 -11.30 10.99
CA ALA A 29 -0.67 -12.51 11.66
C ALA A 29 -1.05 -12.27 13.14
N GLU A 30 -0.43 -11.29 13.80
CA GLU A 30 -0.74 -10.92 15.18
C GLU A 30 -2.15 -10.33 15.35
N HIS A 31 -2.74 -9.83 14.26
CA HIS A 31 -4.01 -9.11 14.27
C HIS A 31 -5.11 -9.81 13.44
N ALA A 32 -4.75 -10.81 12.63
CA ALA A 32 -5.68 -11.51 11.77
C ALA A 32 -6.68 -12.39 12.56
N PRO A 33 -7.93 -12.52 12.09
CA PRO A 33 -8.51 -11.92 10.88
C PRO A 33 -9.08 -10.50 11.10
N ASP A 34 -8.95 -9.91 12.30
CA ASP A 34 -9.61 -8.66 12.70
C ASP A 34 -8.91 -7.39 12.17
N VAL A 35 -8.35 -7.46 10.96
CA VAL A 35 -7.67 -6.37 10.24
C VAL A 35 -8.48 -5.92 9.03
N THR A 36 -8.51 -4.60 8.83
CA THR A 36 -8.89 -3.97 7.57
C THR A 36 -7.66 -3.31 6.94
N GLY A 37 -7.19 -3.85 5.81
CA GLY A 37 -6.10 -3.28 5.04
C GLY A 37 -6.60 -2.19 4.10
N LEU A 38 -5.94 -1.03 4.10
CA LEU A 38 -6.22 0.10 3.21
C LEU A 38 -5.07 0.21 2.20
N SER A 39 -5.36 0.25 0.90
CA SER A 39 -4.33 0.28 -0.14
C SER A 39 -4.80 1.03 -1.40
N CYS A 40 -3.84 1.63 -2.12
CA CYS A 40 -4.08 2.18 -3.45
C CYS A 40 -3.94 1.14 -4.57
N LEU A 41 -3.47 -0.07 -4.25
CA LEU A 41 -3.26 -1.20 -5.16
C LEU A 41 -2.17 -0.97 -6.22
N ALA A 42 -1.21 -0.09 -5.93
CA ALA A 42 -0.01 0.07 -6.77
C ALA A 42 0.70 -1.28 -6.98
N ASP A 43 1.42 -1.44 -8.09
CA ASP A 43 2.27 -2.62 -8.29
C ASP A 43 3.36 -2.69 -7.19
N GLY A 44 3.75 -3.90 -6.80
CA GLY A 44 4.73 -4.11 -5.72
C GLY A 44 4.08 -4.20 -4.34
N ALA A 45 4.56 -3.38 -3.39
CA ALA A 45 4.23 -3.49 -1.97
C ALA A 45 2.72 -3.48 -1.67
N ASP A 46 1.96 -2.61 -2.32
CA ASP A 46 0.51 -2.48 -2.16
C ASP A 46 -0.22 -3.79 -2.51
N GLN A 47 0.09 -4.39 -3.67
CA GLN A 47 -0.51 -5.66 -4.07
C GLN A 47 -0.05 -6.85 -3.21
N ILE A 48 1.21 -6.85 -2.74
CA ILE A 48 1.72 -7.85 -1.79
C ILE A 48 0.90 -7.78 -0.49
N PHE A 49 0.75 -6.58 0.07
CA PHE A 49 -0.03 -6.34 1.28
C PHE A 49 -1.50 -6.73 1.12
N ALA A 50 -2.16 -6.30 0.04
CA ALA A 50 -3.55 -6.61 -0.21
C ALA A 50 -3.80 -8.13 -0.33
N ARG A 51 -2.87 -8.88 -0.94
CA ARG A 51 -2.91 -10.34 -0.98
C ARG A 51 -2.69 -10.97 0.39
N ALA A 52 -1.79 -10.42 1.20
CA ALA A 52 -1.55 -10.90 2.56
C ALA A 52 -2.78 -10.71 3.46
N VAL A 53 -3.38 -9.51 3.46
CA VAL A 53 -4.60 -9.20 4.23
C VAL A 53 -5.75 -10.14 3.87
N THR A 54 -6.06 -10.27 2.58
CA THR A 54 -7.16 -11.14 2.11
C THR A 54 -6.87 -12.62 2.38
N GLY A 55 -5.62 -13.07 2.18
CA GLY A 55 -5.21 -14.45 2.44
C GLY A 55 -5.26 -14.86 3.92
N LEU A 56 -5.15 -13.88 4.83
CA LEU A 56 -5.28 -14.09 6.28
C LEU A 56 -6.73 -13.92 6.79
N GLY A 57 -7.70 -13.78 5.89
CA GLY A 57 -9.12 -13.60 6.25
C GLY A 57 -9.51 -12.18 6.67
N GLY A 58 -8.60 -11.21 6.53
CA GLY A 58 -8.87 -9.80 6.76
C GLY A 58 -9.71 -9.17 5.64
N LYS A 59 -10.12 -7.92 5.85
CA LYS A 59 -10.87 -7.14 4.86
C LYS A 59 -9.95 -6.18 4.11
N LEU A 60 -10.18 -6.02 2.82
CA LEU A 60 -9.48 -5.03 2.00
C LEU A 60 -10.43 -3.86 1.70
N GLU A 61 -9.97 -2.63 1.86
CA GLU A 61 -10.58 -1.42 1.30
C GLU A 61 -9.61 -0.81 0.29
N ALA A 62 -10.09 -0.57 -0.93
CA ALA A 62 -9.29 0.04 -2.00
C ALA A 62 -9.56 1.55 -2.08
N ILE A 63 -8.50 2.36 -2.12
CA ILE A 63 -8.57 3.81 -2.29
C ILE A 63 -7.96 4.14 -3.64
N ILE A 64 -8.78 4.46 -4.63
CA ILE A 64 -8.34 4.66 -6.01
C ILE A 64 -8.02 6.15 -6.25
N PRO A 65 -6.76 6.51 -6.54
CA PRO A 65 -6.32 7.89 -6.66
C PRO A 65 -7.01 8.67 -7.78
N ALA A 66 -7.25 8.03 -8.93
CA ALA A 66 -7.79 8.67 -10.11
C ALA A 66 -8.49 7.66 -11.03
N ALA A 67 -9.35 8.15 -11.93
CA ALA A 67 -10.03 7.31 -12.92
C ALA A 67 -9.05 6.56 -13.84
N GLU A 68 -7.96 7.22 -14.25
CA GLU A 68 -6.94 6.65 -15.12
C GLU A 68 -5.82 5.90 -14.37
N TYR A 69 -5.95 5.75 -13.04
CA TYR A 69 -4.90 5.16 -12.19
C TYR A 69 -4.43 3.78 -12.68
N ARG A 70 -5.37 2.89 -13.00
CA ARG A 70 -5.05 1.55 -13.53
C ARG A 70 -4.23 1.63 -14.81
N ALA A 71 -4.51 2.58 -15.70
CA ALA A 71 -3.78 2.73 -16.96
C ALA A 71 -2.33 3.23 -16.75
N GLY A 72 -2.06 3.91 -15.62
CA GLY A 72 -0.73 4.33 -15.22
C GLY A 72 0.12 3.23 -14.55
N LEU A 73 -0.46 2.07 -14.25
CA LEU A 73 0.26 0.90 -13.73
C LEU A 73 0.89 0.09 -14.89
N PRO A 74 2.01 -0.63 -14.65
CA PRO A 74 2.55 -1.58 -15.61
C PRO A 74 1.49 -2.58 -16.07
N ALA A 75 1.47 -2.93 -17.35
CA ALA A 75 0.42 -3.76 -17.95
C ALA A 75 0.33 -5.15 -17.30
N GLU A 76 1.48 -5.70 -16.89
CA GLU A 76 1.59 -6.96 -16.15
C GLU A 76 0.94 -6.93 -14.77
N ALA A 77 0.78 -5.75 -14.16
CA ALA A 77 0.14 -5.58 -12.85
C ALA A 77 -1.39 -5.47 -12.95
N HIS A 78 -1.94 -5.26 -14.15
CA HIS A 78 -3.38 -5.06 -14.36
C HIS A 78 -4.25 -6.24 -13.90
N PRO A 79 -3.92 -7.52 -14.20
CA PRO A 79 -4.75 -8.64 -13.77
C PRO A 79 -4.84 -8.77 -12.25
N GLU A 80 -3.72 -8.54 -11.55
CA GLU A 80 -3.67 -8.61 -10.08
C GLU A 80 -4.41 -7.43 -9.45
N TYR A 81 -4.24 -6.22 -10.00
CA TYR A 81 -5.02 -5.04 -9.61
C TYR A 81 -6.54 -5.32 -9.71
N ASP A 82 -7.01 -5.83 -10.86
CA ASP A 82 -8.43 -6.09 -11.08
C ASP A 82 -8.97 -7.16 -10.13
N ARG A 83 -8.18 -8.22 -9.89
CA ARG A 83 -8.52 -9.29 -8.95
C ARG A 83 -8.67 -8.76 -7.53
N LEU A 84 -7.72 -7.98 -7.05
CA LEU A 84 -7.74 -7.41 -5.70
C LEU A 84 -8.84 -6.37 -5.53
N LEU A 85 -9.07 -5.53 -6.55
CA LEU A 85 -10.16 -4.56 -6.55
C LEU A 85 -11.53 -5.25 -6.47
N ALA A 86 -11.72 -6.37 -7.16
CA ALA A 86 -12.95 -7.16 -7.10
C ALA A 86 -13.15 -7.86 -5.73
N GLN A 87 -12.07 -8.11 -5.00
CA GLN A 87 -12.11 -8.68 -3.63
C GLN A 87 -12.30 -7.62 -2.54
N ALA A 88 -12.10 -6.34 -2.86
CA ALA A 88 -12.22 -5.26 -1.90
C ALA A 88 -13.65 -5.15 -1.36
N THR A 89 -13.78 -5.11 -0.05
CA THR A 89 -15.05 -4.95 0.66
C THR A 89 -15.63 -3.54 0.54
N ALA A 90 -14.77 -2.55 0.27
CA ALA A 90 -15.16 -1.20 -0.08
C ALA A 90 -14.16 -0.60 -1.08
N VAL A 91 -14.66 0.28 -1.95
CA VAL A 91 -13.84 1.03 -2.91
C VAL A 91 -14.18 2.51 -2.79
N ARG A 92 -13.18 3.33 -2.45
CA ARG A 92 -13.26 4.79 -2.43
C ARG A 92 -12.53 5.33 -3.64
N ARG A 93 -13.19 6.13 -4.46
CA ARG A 93 -12.57 6.76 -5.66
C ARG A 93 -12.49 8.25 -5.42
N LEU A 94 -11.30 8.83 -5.56
CA LEU A 94 -11.12 10.27 -5.47
C LEU A 94 -11.60 10.94 -6.77
N PRO A 95 -12.02 12.22 -6.73
CA PRO A 95 -12.58 12.93 -7.86
C PRO A 95 -11.51 13.46 -8.83
N PHE A 96 -10.48 12.65 -9.12
CA PHE A 96 -9.44 12.96 -10.11
C PHE A 96 -9.60 12.07 -11.35
N THR A 97 -9.37 12.65 -12.52
CA THR A 97 -9.31 11.87 -13.76
C THR A 97 -7.89 11.36 -13.99
N GLU A 98 -6.91 12.27 -13.99
CA GLU A 98 -5.51 11.98 -14.29
C GLU A 98 -4.78 11.39 -13.07
N SER A 99 -3.91 10.42 -13.33
CA SER A 99 -3.07 9.75 -12.33
C SER A 99 -1.77 10.53 -12.07
N THR A 100 -1.88 11.68 -11.42
CA THR A 100 -0.75 12.56 -11.10
C THR A 100 -0.17 12.30 -9.70
N PRO A 101 1.06 12.77 -9.39
CA PRO A 101 1.61 12.74 -8.03
C PRO A 101 0.68 13.33 -6.95
N GLU A 102 -0.05 14.39 -7.27
CA GLU A 102 -1.00 15.03 -6.37
C GLU A 102 -2.21 14.14 -6.10
N SER A 103 -2.74 13.46 -7.13
CA SER A 103 -3.83 12.50 -6.94
C SER A 103 -3.41 11.31 -6.07
N HIS A 104 -2.15 10.85 -6.23
CA HIS A 104 -1.58 9.77 -5.43
C HIS A 104 -1.43 10.20 -3.98
N MET A 105 -0.85 11.38 -3.73
CA MET A 105 -0.69 11.89 -2.38
C MET A 105 -2.05 12.13 -1.71
N ALA A 106 -3.04 12.68 -2.41
CA ALA A 106 -4.38 12.87 -1.85
C ALA A 106 -5.04 11.54 -1.44
N ALA A 107 -4.84 10.48 -2.21
CA ALA A 107 -5.30 9.14 -1.85
C ALA A 107 -4.55 8.57 -0.65
N SER A 108 -3.22 8.76 -0.58
CA SER A 108 -2.41 8.39 0.57
C SER A 108 -2.86 9.12 1.84
N GLN A 109 -3.12 10.43 1.77
CA GLN A 109 -3.64 11.20 2.90
C GLN A 109 -4.98 10.66 3.40
N LEU A 110 -5.94 10.45 2.48
CA LEU A 110 -7.24 9.85 2.82
C LEU A 110 -7.11 8.48 3.48
N MET A 111 -6.14 7.68 3.02
CA MET A 111 -5.84 6.37 3.59
C MET A 111 -5.25 6.48 5.00
N ILE A 112 -4.29 7.39 5.21
CA ILE A 112 -3.66 7.63 6.52
C ILE A 112 -4.65 8.18 7.53
N ASP A 113 -5.49 9.15 7.15
CA ASP A 113 -6.50 9.76 8.02
C ASP A 113 -7.54 8.74 8.54
N GLY A 114 -7.71 7.64 7.80
CA GLY A 114 -8.61 6.54 8.17
C GLY A 114 -7.91 5.31 8.74
N ALA A 115 -6.60 5.35 8.98
CA ALA A 115 -5.81 4.23 9.48
C ALA A 115 -5.42 4.40 10.95
N ASP A 116 -5.36 3.27 11.66
CA ASP A 116 -4.79 3.23 13.00
C ASP A 116 -3.25 3.20 12.92
N GLU A 117 -2.68 2.56 11.89
CA GLU A 117 -1.23 2.45 11.66
C GLU A 117 -0.87 2.42 10.17
N LEU A 118 0.35 2.83 9.83
CA LEU A 118 0.94 2.71 8.49
C LEU A 118 2.02 1.63 8.48
N TYR A 119 1.89 0.66 7.60
CA TYR A 119 2.97 -0.23 7.21
C TYR A 119 3.70 0.38 6.02
N ALA A 120 4.98 0.69 6.19
CA ALA A 120 5.81 1.35 5.18
C ALA A 120 6.87 0.37 4.66
N VAL A 121 6.69 -0.16 3.45
CA VAL A 121 7.73 -0.96 2.77
C VAL A 121 8.77 -0.02 2.19
N TRP A 122 9.76 0.31 3.00
CA TRP A 122 10.61 1.47 2.79
C TRP A 122 12.04 1.26 3.30
N ASP A 123 13.01 1.59 2.45
CA ASP A 123 14.45 1.48 2.67
C ASP A 123 15.05 2.63 3.51
N GLY A 124 14.21 3.52 4.04
CA GLY A 124 14.65 4.68 4.80
C GLY A 124 15.16 5.86 3.96
N GLN A 125 15.16 5.73 2.63
CA GLN A 125 15.71 6.75 1.72
C GLN A 125 14.66 7.80 1.29
N PRO A 126 15.06 9.02 0.90
CA PRO A 126 14.14 10.03 0.39
C PRO A 126 13.30 9.54 -0.81
N ALA A 127 12.13 10.15 -1.01
CA ALA A 127 11.28 9.86 -2.15
C ALA A 127 11.96 10.28 -3.47
N ARG A 128 11.79 9.47 -4.54
CA ARG A 128 12.27 9.83 -5.89
C ARG A 128 11.43 10.93 -6.54
N ALA A 129 10.17 11.06 -6.14
CA ALA A 129 9.22 12.04 -6.62
C ALA A 129 8.17 12.32 -5.52
N TYR A 130 7.49 13.46 -5.63
CA TYR A 130 6.39 13.80 -4.72
C TYR A 130 5.31 12.72 -4.69
N GLY A 131 4.73 12.49 -3.52
CA GLY A 131 3.72 11.42 -3.34
C GLY A 131 4.34 10.02 -3.25
N GLY A 132 5.67 9.94 -3.12
CA GLY A 132 6.36 8.68 -2.86
C GLY A 132 6.28 8.25 -1.38
N THR A 133 6.72 7.03 -1.09
CA THR A 133 6.63 6.43 0.26
C THR A 133 7.22 7.30 1.37
N ALA A 134 8.33 8.01 1.14
CA ALA A 134 8.92 8.87 2.16
C ALA A 134 8.02 10.08 2.51
N ASP A 135 7.29 10.63 1.54
CA ASP A 135 6.32 11.72 1.78
C ASP A 135 5.12 11.20 2.57
N VAL A 136 4.64 9.98 2.25
CA VAL A 136 3.56 9.32 2.99
C VAL A 136 3.97 9.02 4.43
N VAL A 137 5.19 8.52 4.65
CA VAL A 137 5.76 8.30 5.99
C VAL A 137 5.87 9.61 6.78
N THR A 138 6.30 10.68 6.12
CA THR A 138 6.38 12.01 6.75
C THR A 138 5.00 12.49 7.16
N TYR A 139 4.03 12.43 6.25
CA TYR A 139 2.64 12.79 6.52
C TYR A 139 2.05 11.99 7.69
N ALA A 140 2.21 10.67 7.70
CA ALA A 140 1.73 9.80 8.78
C ALA A 140 2.29 10.20 10.14
N ARG A 141 3.61 10.46 10.22
CA ARG A 141 4.26 10.90 11.45
C ARG A 141 3.75 12.26 11.93
N GLU A 142 3.57 13.22 11.02
CA GLU A 142 3.05 14.54 11.34
C GLU A 142 1.60 14.51 11.85
N HIS A 143 0.81 13.52 11.41
CA HIS A 143 -0.59 13.34 11.79
C HIS A 143 -0.78 12.36 12.97
N GLY A 144 0.32 11.89 13.57
CA GLY A 144 0.30 11.03 14.75
C GLY A 144 -0.04 9.57 14.47
N THR A 145 -0.07 9.14 13.21
CA THR A 145 -0.27 7.74 12.82
C THR A 145 1.05 6.98 13.00
N PRO A 146 1.10 5.94 13.87
CA PRO A 146 2.29 5.11 14.02
C PRO A 146 2.75 4.51 12.70
N VAL A 147 4.06 4.54 12.45
CA VAL A 147 4.67 3.98 11.23
C VAL A 147 5.51 2.76 11.58
N HIS A 148 5.11 1.62 11.05
CA HIS A 148 5.85 0.37 11.10
C HIS A 148 6.62 0.16 9.79
N VAL A 149 7.94 0.29 9.84
CA VAL A 149 8.80 0.14 8.66
C VAL A 149 9.08 -1.33 8.40
N ILE A 150 8.80 -1.80 7.18
CA ILE A 150 9.04 -3.16 6.71
C ILE A 150 10.13 -3.12 5.65
N TRP A 151 11.36 -3.44 6.07
CA TRP A 151 12.50 -3.59 5.17
C TRP A 151 13.40 -4.71 5.68
N PRO A 152 13.11 -5.97 5.31
CA PRO A 152 13.81 -7.12 5.87
C PRO A 152 15.27 -7.21 5.42
N ASP A 153 16.11 -7.85 6.22
CA ASP A 153 17.52 -8.08 5.89
C ASP A 153 17.66 -8.81 4.55
N GLY A 154 18.55 -8.32 3.69
CA GLY A 154 18.72 -8.81 2.32
C GLY A 154 17.77 -8.18 1.30
N ALA A 155 16.81 -7.35 1.72
CA ALA A 155 16.02 -6.53 0.81
C ALA A 155 16.92 -5.54 0.06
N GLN A 156 16.76 -5.53 -1.26
CA GLN A 156 17.42 -4.58 -2.14
C GLN A 156 16.38 -3.72 -2.84
N ARG A 157 16.70 -2.44 -2.90
CA ARG A 157 16.07 -1.51 -3.81
C ARG A 157 16.65 -1.74 -5.21
N ASP A 158 15.81 -1.51 -6.21
CA ASP A 158 16.11 -1.64 -7.65
C ASP A 158 17.40 -0.92 -8.09
#